data_AF-A0A0F4QPF8-F1
#
_entry.id   AF-A0A0F4QPF8-F1
#
_cell.length_a   1.000
_cell.length_b   1.000
_cell.length_c   1.000
_cell.angle_alpha   90.00
_cell.angle_beta   90.00
_cell.angle_gamma   90.00
#
_symmetry.space_group_name_H-M   'P 1'
#
loop_
_entity.id
_entity.type
_entity.pdbx_description
1 polymer ?
#
loop_
_entity_poly.entity_id
_entity_poly.type
_entity_poly.pdbx_seq_one_letter_code
_entity_poly.pdbx_strand_id
1 'polypeptide(L)' 'MTERFFILIQSVLAAMFGVQSQAKYRVDFSQKHFWPFALLAVCFVIALVVALAWFVNSVVL' A
#
# COMPACT_ATOMS: atom_id res chain seq x y z
N MET A 1 -4.38 -11.37 15.04
CA MET A 1 -3.25 -10.60 14.45
C MET A 1 -3.38 -10.41 12.93
N THR A 2 -4.05 -11.34 12.23
CA THR A 2 -4.26 -11.35 10.77
C THR A 2 -5.20 -10.26 10.24
N GLU A 3 -6.31 -9.97 10.91
CA GLU A 3 -7.34 -9.04 10.37
C GLU A 3 -6.86 -7.59 10.22
N ARG A 4 -6.12 -7.06 11.20
CA ARG A 4 -5.55 -5.70 11.13
C ARG A 4 -4.56 -5.54 9.97
N PHE A 5 -3.82 -6.59 9.65
CA PHE A 5 -2.84 -6.58 8.57
C PHE A 5 -3.54 -6.50 7.20
N PHE A 6 -4.60 -7.28 6.97
CA PHE A 6 -5.39 -7.19 5.74
C PHE A 6 -6.08 -5.84 5.58
N ILE A 7 -6.58 -5.23 6.67
CA ILE A 7 -7.16 -3.89 6.65
C ILE A 7 -6.11 -2.85 6.23
N LEU A 8 -4.89 -2.93 6.78
CA LEU A 8 -3.78 -2.04 6.40
C LEU A 8 -3.43 -2.17 4.92
N ILE A 9 -3.28 -3.41 4.42
CA ILE A 9 -3.02 -3.66 3.00
C ILE A 9 -4.13 -3.06 2.14
N GLN A 10 -5.39 -3.33 2.48
CA GLN A 10 -6.52 -2.82 1.71
C GLN A 10 -6.59 -1.29 1.73
N SER A 11 -6.33 -0.65 2.86
CA SER A 11 -6.29 0.82 2.96
C SER A 11 -5.16 1.41 2.12
N VAL A 12 -3.97 0.82 2.15
CA VAL A 12 -2.83 1.28 1.34
C VAL A 12 -3.08 1.07 -0.15
N LEU A 13 -3.56 -0.12 -0.55
CA LEU A 13 -3.91 -0.38 -1.95
C LEU A 13 -5.03 0.57 -2.42
N ALA A 14 -6.08 0.75 -1.63
CA ALA A 14 -7.17 1.64 -1.99
C ALA A 14 -6.72 3.10 -2.12
N ALA A 15 -5.81 3.56 -1.25
CA ALA A 15 -5.21 4.89 -1.36
C ALA A 15 -4.35 5.02 -2.62
N MET A 16 -3.55 4.00 -2.95
CA MET A 16 -2.67 4.00 -4.13
C MET A 16 -3.45 3.99 -5.45
N PHE A 17 -4.54 3.22 -5.53
CA PHE A 17 -5.41 3.17 -6.71
C PHE A 17 -6.49 4.28 -6.72
N GLY A 18 -6.53 5.15 -5.71
CA GLY A 18 -7.53 6.22 -5.61
C GLY A 18 -8.96 5.75 -5.35
N VAL A 19 -9.17 4.48 -4.97
CA VAL A 19 -10.47 3.86 -4.71
C VAL A 19 -10.81 3.81 -3.21
N GLN A 20 -10.12 4.62 -2.40
CA GLN A 20 -10.34 4.68 -0.95
C GLN A 20 -11.72 5.28 -0.63
N SER A 21 -12.52 4.56 0.17
CA SER A 21 -13.82 5.07 0.63
C SER A 21 -13.68 6.02 1.81
N GLN A 22 -14.62 6.96 1.94
CA GLN A 22 -14.62 7.96 3.01
C GLN A 22 -14.72 7.36 4.42
N ALA A 23 -15.42 6.23 4.57
CA ALA A 23 -15.50 5.50 5.83
C ALA A 23 -14.12 4.94 6.23
N LYS A 24 -13.36 4.41 5.27
CA LYS A 24 -12.03 3.86 5.48
C LYS A 24 -11.02 4.96 5.81
N TYR A 25 -11.08 6.06 5.08
CA TYR A 25 -10.30 7.27 5.37
C TYR A 25 -10.51 7.74 6.82
N ARG A 26 -11.76 7.89 7.28
CA ARG A 26 -12.02 8.31 8.68
C ARG A 26 -11.43 7.34 9.71
N VAL A 27 -11.48 6.03 9.45
CA VAL A 27 -10.91 5.02 10.35
C VAL A 27 -9.38 5.06 10.32
N ASP A 28 -8.78 5.16 9.15
CA ASP A 28 -7.33 5.22 8.96
C ASP A 28 -6.74 6.47 9.63
N PHE A 29 -7.39 7.62 9.49
CA PHE A 29 -6.95 8.91 10.05
C PHE A 29 -7.33 9.11 11.52
N SER A 30 -8.20 8.27 12.07
CA SER A 30 -8.50 8.22 13.51
C SER A 30 -7.45 7.40 14.29
N GLN A 31 -6.55 6.70 13.60
CA GLN A 31 -5.52 5.89 14.24
C GLN A 31 -4.40 6.77 14.82
N LYS A 32 -3.95 6.44 16.04
CA LYS A 32 -2.95 7.21 16.79
C LYS A 32 -1.59 7.35 16.07
N HIS A 33 -1.25 6.41 15.19
CA HIS A 33 0.05 6.36 14.51
C HIS A 33 -0.13 6.13 13.01
N PHE A 34 0.36 7.06 12.19
CA PHE A 34 0.33 6.97 10.72
C PHE A 34 1.47 6.09 10.14
N TRP A 35 2.57 5.93 10.89
CA TRP A 35 3.76 5.18 10.51
C TRP A 35 3.54 3.78 9.90
N PRO A 36 2.62 2.92 10.40
CA PRO A 36 2.39 1.61 9.78
C PRO A 36 1.87 1.71 8.35
N PHE A 37 1.06 2.72 8.02
CA PHE A 37 0.57 2.95 6.66
C PHE A 37 1.71 3.45 5.75
N ALA A 38 2.53 4.38 6.25
CA ALA A 38 3.66 4.93 5.50
C ALA A 38 4.72 3.86 5.20
N LEU A 39 5.06 3.01 6.18
CA LEU A 39 6.01 1.92 6.00
C LEU A 39 5.53 0.93 4.94
N LEU A 40 4.25 0.52 5.01
CA LEU A 40 3.69 -0.43 4.05
C LEU A 40 3.63 0.17 2.64
N ALA A 41 3.29 1.46 2.50
CA ALA A 41 3.29 2.17 1.23
C ALA A 41 4.69 2.25 0.61
N VAL A 42 5.71 2.60 1.40
CA VAL A 42 7.11 2.66 0.94
C VAL A 42 7.59 1.27 0.48
N CYS A 43 7.33 0.23 1.27
CA CYS A 43 7.66 -1.15 0.89
C CYS A 43 6.98 -1.55 -0.43
N PHE A 44 5.71 -1.19 -0.61
CA PHE A 44 4.98 -1.48 -1.84
C PHE A 44 5.57 -0.75 -3.05
N VAL A 45 5.91 0.54 -2.91
CA VAL A 45 6.52 1.33 -4.01
C VAL A 45 7.88 0.74 -4.41
N ILE A 46 8.72 0.36 -3.44
CA ILE A 46 10.01 -0.29 -3.73
C ILE A 46 9.78 -1.60 -4.49
N ALA A 47 8.85 -2.43 -4.01
CA ALA A 47 8.51 -3.70 -4.67
C ALA A 47 8.02 -3.48 -6.11
N LEU A 48 7.18 -2.46 -6.34
CA LEU A 48 6.69 -2.10 -7.66
C LEU A 48 7.83 -1.69 -8.61
N VAL A 49 8.73 -0.82 -8.16
CA VAL A 49 9.88 -0.37 -8.97
C VAL A 49 10.80 -1.54 -9.31
N VAL A 50 11.11 -2.40 -8.34
CA VAL A 50 11.93 -3.60 -8.56
C VAL A 50 11.25 -4.55 -9.55
N ALA A 51 9.95 -4.80 -9.39
CA ALA A 51 9.18 -5.66 -10.29
C ALA A 51 9.16 -5.11 -11.72
N LEU A 52 8.98 -3.80 -11.90
CA LEU A 52 9.01 -3.16 -13.21
C LEU A 52 10.41 -3.21 -13.84
N ALA A 53 11.47 -2.93 -13.08
CA ALA A 53 12.84 -3.02 -13.57
C ALA A 53 13.18 -4.45 -14.01
N TRP A 54 12.80 -5.44 -13.20
CA TRP A 54 12.98 -6.86 -13.53
C TRP A 54 12.18 -7.26 -14.77
N PHE A 55 10.93 -6.79 -14.89
CA PHE A 55 10.10 -7.06 -16.06
C PHE A 55 10.72 -6.50 -17.34
N VAL A 56 11.15 -5.24 -17.32
CA VAL A 56 11.82 -4.61 -18.48
C VAL A 56 13.08 -5.38 -18.85
N ASN A 57 13.90 -5.75 -17.86
CA ASN A 57 15.11 -6.53 -18.10
C ASN A 57 14.85 -7.95 -18.65
N SER A 58 13.71 -8.57 -18.33
CA SER A 58 13.44 -9.96 -18.71
C SER A 58 12.67 -10.09 -20.03
N VAL A 59 11.92 -9.05 -20.41
CA VAL A 59 11.01 -9.08 -21.58
C VAL A 59 11.51 -8.20 -22.71
N VAL A 60 12.14 -7.06 -22.41
CA VAL A 60 12.54 -6.07 -23.41
C VAL A 60 14.01 -6.20 -23.79
N LEU A 61 14.87 -6.50 -22.82
CA LEU A 61 16.31 -6.75 -23.03
C LEU A 61 16.57 -8.24 -23.25
#